data_AF-A0A559RLC5-F1
#
_entry.id   AF-A0A559RLC5-F1
#
_cell.length_a   1.000
_cell.length_b   1.000
_cell.length_c   1.000
_cell.angle_alpha   90.00
_cell.angle_beta   90.00
_cell.angle_gamma   90.00
#
_symmetry.space_group_name_H-M   'P 1'
#
loop_
_entity.id
_entity.type
_entity.pdbx_description
1 polymer ?
#
loop_
_entity_poly.entity_id
_entity_poly.type
_entity_poly.pdbx_seq_one_letter_code
_entity_poly.pdbx_strand_id
1 'polypeptide(L)'
;MKYVYFFLFIAFSSQAQSELIKGSVLSDIKFSSDKELTYAMYLPRNYDSASKYPVVVIFDDKARGAAVVQQFTIAAALTGSIVVGSNYALENVPQAASLQIRNLIREVKDRFAVDENKIILVANGINVTSVASVAQLSRGIHGMIAINELSLDENLLEENSSLKISILSGDEGKAFYKLKEYYTSNDFKDTIIGYQIYDGKDWPEAGYLAGALTNILLDDATPIAKVEEYYNSDLAFGELLYKRQRHLYAYSFVSKLKKKYKKFIDIDSQKKLLNRIKNNHNYKAKSNQSTIVSFSEKGLAKEFKYYLAEDFKNAFFDNLGWWGSQMDALDASIFDTIQSKLIRKSSIRLKAYVQYIVEQQYTASQFEKTSFESALFLNILRTLVNPLNQDAFINVISLSAREGDYNAAYFYLEELLKTGYKHYEALYTIPYTNPILIGPEWNDMIKTYLGRSKYY
;
A
#
# COMPACT_ATOMS: atom_id res chain seq x y z
N MET A 1 -17.12 66.40 -53.73
CA MET A 1 -17.85 65.76 -52.61
C MET A 1 -17.13 64.46 -52.30
N LYS A 2 -16.54 64.32 -51.10
CA LYS A 2 -15.79 63.12 -50.69
C LYS A 2 -16.71 62.21 -49.87
N TYR A 3 -16.90 60.98 -50.34
CA TYR A 3 -17.61 59.94 -49.59
C TYR A 3 -16.65 59.29 -48.59
N VAL A 4 -17.05 59.23 -47.33
CA VAL A 4 -16.34 58.51 -46.26
C VAL A 4 -17.12 57.23 -46.00
N TYR A 5 -16.50 56.07 -46.23
CA TYR A 5 -17.05 54.77 -45.88
C TYR A 5 -16.59 54.41 -44.47
N PHE A 6 -17.56 54.15 -43.60
CA PHE A 6 -17.34 53.69 -42.23
C PHE A 6 -17.36 52.16 -42.22
N PHE A 7 -16.21 51.52 -41.99
CA PHE A 7 -16.11 50.07 -41.85
C PHE A 7 -16.26 49.70 -40.37
N LEU A 8 -17.34 49.00 -40.03
CA LEU A 8 -17.63 48.50 -38.69
C LEU A 8 -16.88 47.16 -38.50
N PHE A 9 -15.83 47.14 -37.68
CA PHE A 9 -15.16 45.90 -37.26
C PHE A 9 -15.90 45.29 -36.07
N ILE A 10 -16.64 44.20 -36.30
CA ILE A 10 -17.19 43.35 -35.24
C ILE A 10 -16.10 42.35 -34.86
N ALA A 11 -15.48 42.54 -33.71
CA ALA A 11 -14.57 41.56 -33.12
C ALA A 11 -15.40 40.41 -32.52
N PHE A 12 -15.40 39.25 -33.18
CA PHE A 12 -15.87 38.01 -32.57
C PHE A 12 -14.79 37.48 -31.62
N SER A 13 -15.04 37.63 -30.31
CA SER A 13 -14.27 36.94 -29.29
C SER A 13 -14.69 35.46 -29.27
N SER A 14 -13.97 34.60 -29.98
CA SER A 14 -14.07 33.16 -29.80
C SER A 14 -13.38 32.77 -28.50
N GLN A 15 -14.15 32.56 -27.43
CA GLN A 15 -13.66 31.80 -26.29
C GLN A 15 -13.43 30.36 -26.75
N ALA A 16 -12.18 30.00 -26.98
CA ALA A 16 -11.77 28.60 -27.10
C ALA A 16 -11.86 27.97 -25.69
N GLN A 17 -13.06 27.55 -25.31
CA GLN A 17 -13.22 26.65 -24.18
C GLN A 17 -12.62 25.31 -24.63
N SER A 18 -11.44 24.94 -24.11
CA SER A 18 -10.84 23.64 -24.43
C SER A 18 -11.87 22.57 -24.10
N GLU A 19 -12.32 21.83 -25.10
CA GLU A 19 -13.37 20.83 -24.93
C GLU A 19 -12.89 19.80 -23.91
N LEU A 20 -13.60 19.70 -22.77
CA LEU A 20 -13.30 18.72 -21.74
C LEU A 20 -13.47 17.32 -22.33
N ILE A 21 -12.36 16.58 -22.50
CA ILE A 21 -12.41 15.24 -23.06
C ILE A 21 -12.99 14.28 -22.01
N LYS A 22 -14.18 13.75 -22.29
CA LYS A 22 -14.92 12.83 -21.42
C LYS A 22 -14.65 11.39 -21.82
N GLY A 23 -14.67 10.48 -20.86
CA GLY A 23 -14.56 9.04 -21.12
C GLY A 23 -13.16 8.54 -21.48
N SER A 24 -12.14 9.38 -21.38
CA SER A 24 -10.72 9.05 -21.57
C SER A 24 -9.89 9.56 -20.39
N VAL A 25 -8.68 9.01 -20.24
CA VAL A 25 -7.71 9.49 -19.26
C VAL A 25 -6.95 10.68 -19.82
N LEU A 26 -6.94 11.78 -19.08
CA LEU A 26 -6.08 12.94 -19.28
C LEU A 26 -4.89 12.80 -18.35
N SER A 27 -3.65 12.73 -18.85
CA SER A 27 -2.48 12.37 -18.04
C SER A 27 -1.87 13.52 -17.26
N ASP A 28 -1.92 14.75 -17.79
CA ASP A 28 -1.09 15.87 -17.31
C ASP A 28 -1.89 17.17 -17.17
N ILE A 29 -2.90 17.16 -16.30
CA ILE A 29 -3.65 18.37 -15.95
C ILE A 29 -2.85 19.17 -14.95
N LYS A 30 -2.50 20.41 -15.30
CA LYS A 30 -1.82 21.34 -14.41
C LYS A 30 -2.75 21.87 -13.33
N PHE A 31 -2.23 22.05 -12.12
CA PHE A 31 -2.93 22.75 -11.06
C PHE A 31 -3.16 24.22 -11.45
N SER A 32 -4.15 24.85 -10.83
CA SER A 32 -4.47 26.25 -11.08
C SER A 32 -3.51 27.17 -10.34
N SER A 33 -3.14 26.80 -9.10
CA SER A 33 -2.23 27.57 -8.24
C SER A 33 -0.74 27.36 -8.52
N ASP A 34 -0.36 26.23 -9.10
CA ASP A 34 1.04 25.87 -9.39
C ASP A 34 1.10 25.09 -10.72
N LYS A 35 1.86 25.58 -11.70
CA LYS A 35 1.92 24.95 -13.04
C LYS A 35 2.94 23.81 -13.14
N GLU A 36 3.78 23.63 -12.13
CA GLU A 36 4.74 22.53 -12.04
C GLU A 36 4.09 21.27 -11.44
N LEU A 37 3.06 21.44 -10.60
CA LEU A 37 2.26 20.33 -10.10
C LEU A 37 1.23 19.89 -11.14
N THR A 38 1.15 18.58 -11.37
CA THR A 38 0.19 17.95 -12.29
C THR A 38 -0.54 16.78 -11.66
N TYR A 39 -1.67 16.42 -12.27
CA TYR A 39 -2.44 15.22 -11.94
C TYR A 39 -3.08 14.64 -13.20
N ALA A 40 -3.40 13.35 -13.14
CA ALA A 40 -4.20 12.68 -14.16
C ALA A 40 -5.68 12.63 -13.76
N MET A 41 -6.57 12.57 -14.74
CA MET A 41 -8.01 12.57 -14.51
C MET A 41 -8.77 11.71 -15.53
N TYR A 42 -9.86 11.12 -15.06
CA TYR A 42 -10.92 10.57 -15.88
C TYR A 42 -12.24 11.26 -15.53
N LEU A 43 -12.92 11.80 -16.55
CA LEU A 43 -14.30 12.27 -16.43
C LEU A 43 -15.26 11.22 -17.01
N PRO A 44 -16.38 10.92 -16.33
CA PRO A 44 -17.42 10.05 -16.88
C PRO A 44 -17.89 10.52 -18.27
N ARG A 45 -18.25 9.58 -19.14
CA ARG A 45 -18.76 9.90 -20.50
C ARG A 45 -19.97 10.83 -20.48
N ASN A 46 -20.83 10.68 -19.49
CA ASN A 46 -22.03 11.46 -19.26
C ASN A 46 -21.79 12.64 -18.30
N TYR A 47 -20.55 13.09 -18.11
CA TYR A 47 -20.24 14.24 -17.26
C TYR A 47 -20.94 15.50 -17.73
N ASP A 48 -21.58 16.20 -16.80
CA ASP A 48 -22.31 17.44 -16.98
C ASP A 48 -22.03 18.37 -15.78
N SER A 49 -21.65 19.62 -16.06
CA SER A 49 -21.33 20.61 -15.02
C SER A 49 -22.51 21.00 -14.13
N ALA A 50 -23.75 20.70 -14.52
CA ALA A 50 -24.94 20.97 -13.70
C ALA A 50 -25.28 19.82 -12.71
N SER A 51 -24.62 18.67 -12.83
CA SER A 51 -24.83 17.49 -11.98
C SER A 51 -23.87 17.48 -10.78
N LYS A 52 -23.90 16.43 -9.95
CA LYS A 52 -22.90 16.19 -8.89
C LYS A 52 -22.38 14.77 -8.97
N TYR A 53 -21.07 14.59 -8.95
CA TYR A 53 -20.42 13.29 -9.12
C TYR A 53 -19.57 12.91 -7.91
N PRO A 54 -19.58 11.63 -7.48
CA PRO A 54 -18.56 11.13 -6.56
C PRO A 54 -17.16 11.35 -7.13
N VAL A 55 -16.18 11.56 -6.26
CA VAL A 55 -14.79 11.78 -6.64
C VAL A 55 -13.90 10.76 -5.97
N VAL A 56 -13.06 10.09 -6.76
CA VAL A 56 -12.02 9.19 -6.28
C VAL A 56 -10.67 9.87 -6.46
N VAL A 57 -9.96 10.14 -5.36
CA VAL A 57 -8.64 10.79 -5.37
C VAL A 57 -7.57 9.77 -4.99
N ILE A 58 -6.61 9.55 -5.88
CA ILE A 58 -5.64 8.45 -5.82
C ILE A 58 -4.22 8.99 -5.59
N PHE A 59 -3.53 8.37 -4.63
CA PHE A 59 -2.12 8.63 -4.31
C PHE A 59 -1.27 7.37 -4.53
N ASP A 60 -0.39 7.42 -5.52
CA ASP A 60 0.57 6.35 -5.84
C ASP A 60 1.97 6.76 -5.36
N ASP A 61 2.66 5.87 -4.67
CA ASP A 61 4.00 6.11 -4.11
C ASP A 61 5.05 6.37 -5.21
N LYS A 62 4.79 5.88 -6.43
CA LYS A 62 5.63 6.08 -7.61
C LYS A 62 5.16 7.20 -8.53
N ALA A 63 4.20 8.03 -8.09
CA ALA A 63 3.69 9.17 -8.86
C ALA A 63 3.09 8.79 -10.24
N ARG A 64 2.57 7.57 -10.41
CA ARG A 64 2.04 7.07 -11.71
C ARG A 64 0.56 7.44 -11.90
N GLY A 65 0.19 8.71 -11.77
CA GLY A 65 -1.21 9.17 -11.77
C GLY A 65 -2.01 8.64 -12.97
N ALA A 66 -1.50 8.77 -14.19
CA ALA A 66 -2.20 8.29 -15.39
C ALA A 66 -2.44 6.78 -15.39
N ALA A 67 -1.45 5.99 -14.96
CA ALA A 67 -1.56 4.53 -14.93
C ALA A 67 -2.60 4.06 -13.90
N VAL A 68 -2.64 4.68 -12.72
CA VAL A 68 -3.62 4.31 -11.67
C VAL A 68 -5.02 4.78 -12.04
N VAL A 69 -5.18 5.97 -12.62
CA VAL A 69 -6.47 6.44 -13.14
C VAL A 69 -6.99 5.49 -14.23
N GLN A 70 -6.11 5.01 -15.11
CA GLN A 70 -6.47 4.04 -16.14
C GLN A 70 -7.00 2.71 -15.57
N GLN A 71 -6.49 2.26 -14.42
CA GLN A 71 -7.00 1.04 -13.76
C GLN A 71 -8.38 1.23 -13.14
N PHE A 72 -8.72 2.47 -12.78
CA PHE A 72 -10.02 2.81 -12.20
C PHE A 72 -11.11 3.10 -13.21
N THR A 73 -10.84 3.15 -14.51
CA THR A 73 -11.86 3.56 -15.52
C THR A 73 -13.10 2.67 -15.51
N ILE A 74 -12.95 1.36 -15.24
CA ILE A 74 -14.09 0.44 -15.09
C ILE A 74 -14.94 0.84 -13.88
N ALA A 75 -14.29 1.09 -12.73
CA ALA A 75 -14.97 1.53 -11.51
C ALA A 75 -15.64 2.91 -11.70
N ALA A 76 -14.95 3.83 -12.39
CA ALA A 76 -15.42 5.17 -12.69
C ALA A 76 -16.66 5.16 -13.57
N ALA A 77 -16.62 4.42 -14.69
CA ALA A 77 -17.76 4.27 -15.59
C ALA A 77 -18.95 3.62 -14.89
N LEU A 78 -18.69 2.56 -14.10
CA LEU A 78 -19.72 1.85 -13.34
C LEU A 78 -20.41 2.77 -12.33
N THR A 79 -19.67 3.62 -11.63
CA THR A 79 -20.20 4.44 -10.51
C THR A 79 -20.57 5.86 -10.92
N GLY A 80 -20.24 6.27 -12.15
CA GLY A 80 -20.31 7.66 -12.57
C GLY A 80 -19.31 8.56 -11.83
N SER A 81 -18.22 8.03 -11.29
CA SER A 81 -17.27 8.82 -10.50
C SER A 81 -16.27 9.56 -11.38
N ILE A 82 -15.92 10.78 -10.98
CA ILE A 82 -14.68 11.44 -11.41
C ILE A 82 -13.52 10.72 -10.72
N VAL A 83 -12.44 10.44 -11.44
CA VAL A 83 -11.25 9.81 -10.86
C VAL A 83 -10.04 10.67 -11.13
N VAL A 84 -9.24 10.91 -10.10
CA VAL A 84 -8.07 11.78 -10.14
C VAL A 84 -6.90 11.07 -9.50
N GLY A 85 -5.73 11.11 -10.14
CA GLY A 85 -4.50 10.51 -9.63
C GLY A 85 -3.36 11.52 -9.60
N SER A 86 -2.68 11.64 -8.47
CA SER A 86 -1.50 12.52 -8.34
C SER A 86 -0.36 12.05 -9.25
N ASN A 87 0.31 13.00 -9.91
CA ASN A 87 1.57 12.76 -10.63
C ASN A 87 2.78 13.14 -9.75
N TYR A 88 2.62 13.04 -8.43
CA TYR A 88 3.66 13.32 -7.44
C TYR A 88 3.53 12.36 -6.26
N ALA A 89 4.66 12.06 -5.62
CA ALA A 89 4.67 11.32 -4.36
C ALA A 89 4.30 12.27 -3.22
N LEU A 90 3.64 11.75 -2.18
CA LEU A 90 3.39 12.54 -0.98
C LEU A 90 4.70 12.77 -0.22
N GLU A 91 4.80 13.92 0.41
CA GLU A 91 5.89 14.22 1.33
C GLU A 91 5.91 13.24 2.51
N ASN A 92 7.10 12.91 3.00
CA ASN A 92 7.25 12.03 4.17
C ASN A 92 6.87 12.73 5.50
N VAL A 93 6.71 14.05 5.47
CA VAL A 93 6.26 14.85 6.63
C VAL A 93 4.73 14.87 6.68
N PRO A 94 4.08 14.36 7.75
CA PRO A 94 2.62 14.19 7.80
C PRO A 94 1.81 15.46 7.53
N GLN A 95 2.25 16.61 8.04
CA GLN A 95 1.55 17.88 7.82
C GLN A 95 1.63 18.33 6.36
N ALA A 96 2.79 18.15 5.72
CA ALA A 96 2.99 18.47 4.30
C ALA A 96 2.17 17.54 3.40
N ALA A 97 2.20 16.23 3.66
CA ALA A 97 1.37 15.25 2.96
C ALA A 97 -0.12 15.59 3.07
N SER A 98 -0.58 15.91 4.29
CA SER A 98 -1.98 16.30 4.53
C SER A 98 -2.37 17.56 3.77
N LEU A 99 -1.47 18.54 3.65
CA LEU A 99 -1.70 19.74 2.85
C LEU A 99 -1.78 19.41 1.36
N GLN A 100 -0.88 18.58 0.83
CA GLN A 100 -0.91 18.12 -0.57
C GLN A 100 -2.22 17.39 -0.91
N ILE A 101 -2.69 16.51 -0.03
CA ILE A 101 -3.96 15.80 -0.21
C ILE A 101 -5.13 16.79 -0.30
N ARG A 102 -5.22 17.72 0.66
CA ARG A 102 -6.28 18.75 0.68
C ARG A 102 -6.23 19.68 -0.52
N ASN A 103 -5.04 20.02 -1.00
CA ASN A 103 -4.87 20.89 -2.16
C ASN A 103 -5.38 20.23 -3.44
N LEU A 104 -5.09 18.95 -3.66
CA LEU A 104 -5.63 18.22 -4.82
C LEU A 104 -7.16 18.10 -4.73
N ILE A 105 -7.71 17.80 -3.56
CA ILE A 105 -9.17 17.76 -3.37
C ILE A 105 -9.79 19.12 -3.71
N ARG A 106 -9.21 20.22 -3.21
CA ARG A 106 -9.69 21.58 -3.49
C ARG A 106 -9.60 21.92 -4.98
N GLU A 107 -8.47 21.65 -5.62
CA GLU A 107 -8.26 21.86 -7.06
C GLU A 107 -9.35 21.19 -7.90
N VAL A 108 -9.75 19.97 -7.53
CA VAL A 108 -10.81 19.24 -8.24
C VAL A 108 -12.19 19.83 -7.93
N LYS A 109 -12.47 20.16 -6.67
CA LYS A 109 -13.74 20.79 -6.26
C LYS A 109 -13.99 22.13 -6.95
N ASP A 110 -12.96 22.96 -7.05
CA ASP A 110 -13.08 24.32 -7.60
C ASP A 110 -13.32 24.31 -9.12
N ARG A 111 -13.02 23.20 -9.80
CA ARG A 111 -13.04 23.09 -11.28
C ARG A 111 -14.13 22.19 -11.83
N PHE A 112 -14.66 21.26 -11.04
CA PHE A 112 -15.56 20.21 -11.52
C PHE A 112 -16.79 20.04 -10.63
N ALA A 113 -17.83 19.45 -11.20
CA ALA A 113 -19.10 19.15 -10.54
C ALA A 113 -18.95 18.01 -9.51
N VAL A 114 -18.47 18.34 -8.32
CA VAL A 114 -18.20 17.38 -7.25
C VAL A 114 -19.38 17.25 -6.28
N ASP A 115 -19.75 16.02 -5.94
CA ASP A 115 -20.52 15.72 -4.74
C ASP A 115 -19.58 15.72 -3.54
N GLU A 116 -19.57 16.82 -2.78
CA GLU A 116 -18.68 17.00 -1.63
C GLU A 116 -18.91 15.97 -0.51
N ASN A 117 -20.07 15.30 -0.51
CA ASN A 117 -20.37 14.24 0.46
C ASN A 117 -19.94 12.86 -0.04
N LYS A 118 -19.32 12.76 -1.22
CA LYS A 118 -18.87 11.48 -1.83
C LYS A 118 -17.45 11.59 -2.36
N ILE A 119 -16.55 12.07 -1.51
CA ILE A 119 -15.10 12.06 -1.75
C ILE A 119 -14.51 10.77 -1.18
N ILE A 120 -13.84 10.00 -2.03
CA ILE A 120 -13.20 8.73 -1.69
C ILE A 120 -11.70 8.86 -1.92
N LEU A 121 -10.90 8.54 -0.91
CA LEU A 121 -9.44 8.53 -1.03
C LEU A 121 -8.93 7.12 -1.32
N VAL A 122 -7.88 7.00 -2.12
CA VAL A 122 -7.26 5.73 -2.47
C VAL A 122 -5.75 5.87 -2.32
N ALA A 123 -5.13 4.93 -1.63
CA ALA A 123 -3.69 4.89 -1.50
C ALA A 123 -3.16 3.47 -1.50
N ASN A 124 -1.92 3.32 -1.96
CA ASN A 124 -1.15 2.08 -1.92
C ASN A 124 0.19 2.33 -1.21
N GLY A 125 0.67 1.35 -0.46
CA GLY A 125 2.00 1.38 0.14
C GLY A 125 2.18 2.49 1.18
N ILE A 126 3.31 3.20 1.13
CA ILE A 126 3.73 4.17 2.15
C ILE A 126 2.77 5.36 2.31
N ASN A 127 2.07 5.74 1.23
CA ASN A 127 1.12 6.84 1.24
C ASN A 127 -0.14 6.56 2.07
N VAL A 128 -0.42 5.29 2.38
CA VAL A 128 -1.66 4.89 3.03
C VAL A 128 -1.80 5.53 4.41
N THR A 129 -0.72 5.62 5.20
CA THR A 129 -0.79 6.21 6.54
C THR A 129 -1.25 7.67 6.48
N SER A 130 -0.61 8.51 5.65
CA SER A 130 -0.98 9.92 5.49
C SER A 130 -2.41 10.10 4.97
N VAL A 131 -2.83 9.26 4.02
CA VAL A 131 -4.18 9.30 3.46
C VAL A 131 -5.23 8.84 4.48
N ALA A 132 -4.93 7.80 5.27
CA ALA A 132 -5.79 7.32 6.35
C ALA A 132 -5.95 8.38 7.44
N SER A 133 -4.88 9.10 7.82
CA SER A 133 -4.97 10.21 8.78
C SER A 133 -5.92 11.31 8.28
N VAL A 134 -5.82 11.72 7.01
CA VAL A 134 -6.74 12.71 6.44
C VAL A 134 -8.18 12.19 6.39
N ALA A 135 -8.39 10.92 6.00
CA ALA A 135 -9.71 10.32 5.92
C ALA A 135 -10.41 10.26 7.28
N GLN A 136 -9.67 9.90 8.34
CA GLN A 136 -10.18 9.83 9.72
C GLN A 136 -10.52 11.21 10.28
N LEU A 137 -9.68 12.22 10.02
CA LEU A 137 -9.85 13.57 10.56
C LEU A 137 -10.86 14.45 9.82
N SER A 138 -11.32 14.05 8.63
CA SER A 138 -12.08 14.93 7.73
C SER A 138 -13.48 14.40 7.46
N ARG A 139 -14.51 15.00 8.07
CA ARG A 139 -15.94 14.66 7.83
C ARG A 139 -16.40 14.76 6.37
N GLY A 140 -15.67 15.51 5.54
CA GLY A 140 -15.92 15.59 4.09
C GLY A 140 -15.43 14.37 3.30
N ILE A 141 -14.75 13.42 3.94
CA ILE A 141 -14.28 12.19 3.29
C ILE A 141 -15.27 11.07 3.59
N HIS A 142 -15.96 10.62 2.54
CA HIS A 142 -16.98 9.57 2.62
C HIS A 142 -16.38 8.17 2.77
N GLY A 143 -15.21 7.95 2.17
CA GLY A 143 -14.58 6.64 2.28
C GLY A 143 -13.14 6.59 1.82
N MET A 144 -12.55 5.41 2.01
CA MET A 144 -11.17 5.12 1.65
C MET A 144 -11.02 3.71 1.10
N ILE A 145 -10.25 3.56 0.02
CA ILE A 145 -9.73 2.28 -0.44
C ILE A 145 -8.27 2.18 -0.02
N ALA A 146 -7.98 1.31 0.94
CA ALA A 146 -6.64 1.08 1.46
C ALA A 146 -6.02 -0.15 0.78
N ILE A 147 -4.88 0.01 0.12
CA ILE A 147 -4.22 -1.06 -0.64
C ILE A 147 -2.88 -1.40 0.00
N ASN A 148 -2.68 -2.68 0.32
CA ASN A 148 -1.47 -3.28 0.90
C ASN A 148 -0.97 -2.72 2.23
N GLU A 149 -1.62 -1.71 2.79
CA GLU A 149 -1.28 -1.10 4.05
C GLU A 149 -2.53 -0.49 4.68
N LEU A 150 -2.53 -0.28 5.98
CA LEU A 150 -3.55 0.48 6.73
C LEU A 150 -3.03 0.81 8.14
N SER A 151 -3.31 2.02 8.60
CA SER A 151 -3.15 2.42 10.00
C SER A 151 -4.38 3.21 10.41
N LEU A 152 -5.05 2.75 11.46
CA LEU A 152 -6.21 3.39 12.06
C LEU A 152 -5.93 3.74 13.51
N ASP A 153 -6.53 4.82 13.96
CA ASP A 153 -6.55 5.29 15.34
C ASP A 153 -8.02 5.51 15.73
N GLU A 154 -8.47 4.82 16.78
CA GLU A 154 -9.85 4.87 17.23
C GLU A 154 -10.29 6.28 17.62
N ASN A 155 -9.40 7.08 18.24
CA ASN A 155 -9.71 8.45 18.62
C ASN A 155 -9.88 9.35 17.39
N LEU A 156 -9.06 9.12 16.35
CA LEU A 156 -9.19 9.88 15.11
C LEU A 156 -10.45 9.50 14.33
N LEU A 157 -10.92 8.26 14.45
CA LEU A 157 -12.17 7.82 13.81
C LEU A 157 -13.41 8.49 14.41
N GLU A 158 -13.38 8.94 15.67
CA GLU A 158 -14.49 9.69 16.26
C GLU A 158 -14.78 11.00 15.50
N GLU A 159 -13.75 11.61 14.90
CA GLU A 159 -13.90 12.83 14.09
C GLU A 159 -14.67 12.60 12.79
N ASN A 160 -14.60 11.38 12.23
CA ASN A 160 -15.33 10.94 11.04
C ASN A 160 -15.94 9.54 11.23
N SER A 161 -16.93 9.44 12.11
CA SER A 161 -17.60 8.19 12.45
C SER A 161 -18.37 7.55 11.28
N SER A 162 -18.64 8.28 10.20
CA SER A 162 -19.27 7.77 8.98
C SER A 162 -18.29 7.20 7.95
N LEU A 163 -16.98 7.25 8.21
CA LEU A 163 -15.96 6.82 7.27
C LEU A 163 -16.13 5.34 6.89
N LYS A 164 -16.21 5.07 5.59
CA LYS A 164 -16.25 3.70 5.05
C LYS A 164 -14.91 3.29 4.45
N ILE A 165 -14.34 2.18 4.91
CA ILE A 165 -13.05 1.67 4.44
C ILE A 165 -13.21 0.32 3.73
N SER A 166 -12.65 0.20 2.53
CA SER A 166 -12.49 -1.08 1.84
C SER A 166 -11.01 -1.41 1.69
N ILE A 167 -10.60 -2.56 2.21
CA ILE A 167 -9.21 -3.02 2.21
C ILE A 167 -8.96 -3.97 1.03
N LEU A 168 -7.90 -3.71 0.28
CA LEU A 168 -7.36 -4.62 -0.74
C LEU A 168 -5.96 -5.09 -0.31
N SER A 169 -5.85 -6.37 0.01
CA SER A 169 -4.62 -6.98 0.53
C SER A 169 -3.97 -7.85 -0.53
N GLY A 170 -2.77 -7.49 -0.98
CA GLY A 170 -1.97 -8.33 -1.84
C GLY A 170 -1.56 -9.61 -1.12
N ASP A 171 -1.71 -10.76 -1.78
CA ASP A 171 -1.40 -12.09 -1.22
C ASP A 171 0.11 -12.35 -1.03
N GLU A 172 0.95 -11.33 -1.22
CA GLU A 172 2.40 -11.31 -1.00
C GLU A 172 2.84 -10.05 -0.22
N GLY A 173 1.88 -9.28 0.32
CA GLY A 173 2.15 -8.01 0.98
C GLY A 173 2.67 -8.16 2.42
N LYS A 174 3.59 -7.28 2.82
CA LYS A 174 4.18 -7.24 4.17
C LYS A 174 3.16 -7.02 5.29
N ALA A 175 2.09 -6.27 5.01
CA ALA A 175 1.02 -5.98 5.97
C ALA A 175 -0.12 -7.01 5.96
N PHE A 176 0.04 -8.16 5.28
CA PHE A 176 -1.04 -9.13 5.08
C PHE A 176 -1.75 -9.54 6.38
N TYR A 177 -1.00 -9.86 7.43
CA TYR A 177 -1.59 -10.26 8.72
C TYR A 177 -2.24 -9.07 9.44
N LYS A 178 -1.61 -7.89 9.41
CA LYS A 178 -2.15 -6.67 10.00
C LYS A 178 -3.48 -6.26 9.37
N LEU A 179 -3.57 -6.27 8.04
CA LEU A 179 -4.80 -5.97 7.31
C LEU A 179 -5.91 -6.98 7.62
N LYS A 180 -5.55 -8.25 7.78
CA LYS A 180 -6.50 -9.29 8.18
C LYS A 180 -6.99 -9.06 9.61
N GLU A 181 -6.10 -8.67 10.52
CA GLU A 181 -6.42 -8.33 11.92
C GLU A 181 -7.42 -7.17 11.98
N TYR A 182 -7.15 -6.06 11.27
CA TYR A 182 -8.08 -4.93 11.13
C TYR A 182 -9.47 -5.37 10.68
N TYR A 183 -9.56 -6.16 9.59
CA TYR A 183 -10.85 -6.63 9.09
C TYR A 183 -11.60 -7.56 10.06
N THR A 184 -10.88 -8.32 10.88
CA THR A 184 -11.49 -9.24 11.86
C THR A 184 -11.76 -8.61 13.22
N SER A 185 -11.22 -7.43 13.49
CA SER A 185 -11.45 -6.72 14.76
C SER A 185 -12.89 -6.24 14.86
N ASN A 186 -13.44 -6.31 16.08
CA ASN A 186 -14.77 -5.74 16.38
C ASN A 186 -14.72 -4.21 16.47
N ASP A 187 -13.56 -3.62 16.76
CA ASP A 187 -13.38 -2.17 16.98
C ASP A 187 -13.63 -1.38 15.68
N PHE A 188 -13.35 -2.01 14.53
CA PHE A 188 -13.47 -1.38 13.21
C PHE A 188 -14.61 -1.95 12.34
N LYS A 189 -15.53 -2.73 12.92
CA LYS A 189 -16.55 -3.47 12.14
C LYS A 189 -17.51 -2.59 11.35
N ASP A 190 -17.78 -1.38 11.86
CA ASP A 190 -18.72 -0.43 11.26
C ASP A 190 -18.01 0.49 10.25
N THR A 191 -16.70 0.66 10.40
CA THR A 191 -15.82 1.42 9.50
C THR A 191 -15.36 0.56 8.31
N ILE A 192 -14.86 -0.66 8.55
CA ILE A 192 -14.31 -1.55 7.52
C ILE A 192 -15.44 -2.38 6.90
N ILE A 193 -15.96 -1.87 5.79
CA ILE A 193 -17.09 -2.46 5.08
C ILE A 193 -16.67 -3.54 4.05
N GLY A 194 -15.38 -3.61 3.71
CA GLY A 194 -14.87 -4.51 2.68
C GLY A 194 -13.43 -4.97 2.94
N TYR A 195 -13.14 -6.23 2.64
CA TYR A 195 -11.80 -6.78 2.63
C TYR A 195 -11.66 -7.79 1.50
N GLN A 196 -10.64 -7.67 0.67
CA GLN A 196 -10.39 -8.60 -0.42
C GLN A 196 -8.90 -8.88 -0.62
N ILE A 197 -8.58 -10.15 -0.81
CA ILE A 197 -7.23 -10.59 -1.16
C ILE A 197 -7.12 -10.73 -2.68
N TYR A 198 -6.02 -10.25 -3.26
CA TYR A 198 -5.73 -10.39 -4.69
C TYR A 198 -4.32 -10.94 -4.95
N ASP A 199 -4.10 -11.46 -6.16
CA ASP A 199 -2.81 -12.01 -6.58
C ASP A 199 -1.82 -10.87 -6.90
N GLY A 200 -0.81 -10.67 -6.06
CA GLY A 200 0.27 -9.69 -6.30
C GLY A 200 0.65 -8.85 -5.09
N LYS A 201 1.50 -7.83 -5.33
CA LYS A 201 2.05 -6.90 -4.32
C LYS A 201 1.96 -5.41 -4.68
N ASP A 202 1.65 -5.08 -5.94
CA ASP A 202 1.42 -3.70 -6.42
C ASP A 202 -0.09 -3.53 -6.64
N TRP A 203 -0.54 -2.58 -7.46
CA TRP A 203 -1.96 -2.36 -7.71
C TRP A 203 -2.75 -3.60 -8.19
N PRO A 204 -3.98 -3.82 -7.68
CA PRO A 204 -4.83 -4.93 -8.07
C PRO A 204 -5.52 -4.72 -9.43
N GLU A 205 -6.07 -5.81 -10.00
CA GLU A 205 -6.88 -5.72 -11.21
C GLU A 205 -8.12 -4.84 -11.02
N ALA A 206 -8.53 -4.16 -12.10
CA ALA A 206 -9.64 -3.21 -12.12
C ALA A 206 -10.96 -3.73 -11.51
N GLY A 207 -11.24 -5.03 -11.61
CA GLY A 207 -12.43 -5.63 -10.98
C GLY A 207 -12.41 -5.59 -9.45
N TYR A 208 -11.24 -5.72 -8.83
CA TYR A 208 -11.10 -5.53 -7.37
C TYR A 208 -11.30 -4.07 -6.97
N LEU A 209 -10.78 -3.13 -7.75
CA LEU A 209 -10.94 -1.69 -7.53
C LEU A 209 -12.42 -1.29 -7.66
N ALA A 210 -13.12 -1.79 -8.69
CA ALA A 210 -14.55 -1.59 -8.88
C ALA A 210 -15.37 -2.18 -7.72
N GLY A 211 -15.05 -3.41 -7.30
CA GLY A 211 -15.70 -4.06 -6.17
C GLY A 211 -15.50 -3.28 -4.85
N ALA A 212 -14.31 -2.74 -4.61
CA ALA A 212 -13.99 -1.92 -3.44
C ALA A 212 -14.73 -0.57 -3.45
N LEU A 213 -14.71 0.13 -4.59
CA LEU A 213 -15.40 1.42 -4.73
C LEU A 213 -16.91 1.27 -4.54
N THR A 214 -17.50 0.24 -5.14
CA THR A 214 -18.93 -0.04 -4.98
C THR A 214 -19.28 -0.55 -3.59
N ASN A 215 -18.36 -1.10 -2.79
CA ASN A 215 -18.63 -1.33 -1.36
C ASN A 215 -18.92 0.01 -0.67
N ILE A 216 -18.11 1.03 -0.94
CA ILE A 216 -18.18 2.35 -0.29
C ILE A 216 -19.44 3.12 -0.73
N LEU A 217 -19.73 3.08 -2.04
CA LEU A 217 -20.81 3.84 -2.65
C LEU A 217 -22.19 3.17 -2.58
N LEU A 218 -22.26 1.86 -2.35
CA LEU A 218 -23.54 1.16 -2.18
C LEU A 218 -24.14 1.51 -0.82
N ASP A 219 -25.40 1.94 -0.84
CA ASP A 219 -26.19 2.26 0.35
C ASP A 219 -27.69 1.98 0.12
N ASP A 220 -28.49 2.18 1.15
CA ASP A 220 -29.94 1.96 1.11
C ASP A 220 -30.70 2.91 0.19
N ALA A 221 -30.08 4.03 -0.20
CA ALA A 221 -30.65 4.99 -1.14
C ALA A 221 -30.30 4.68 -2.60
N THR A 222 -29.43 3.69 -2.85
CA THR A 222 -28.99 3.34 -4.20
C THR A 222 -30.15 2.72 -5.00
N PRO A 223 -30.52 3.28 -6.17
CA PRO A 223 -31.62 2.74 -6.98
C PRO A 223 -31.38 1.28 -7.38
N ILE A 224 -32.43 0.45 -7.35
CA ILE A 224 -32.34 -1.00 -7.62
C ILE A 224 -31.63 -1.29 -8.96
N ALA A 225 -31.97 -0.55 -10.02
CA ALA A 225 -31.32 -0.71 -11.33
C ALA A 225 -29.79 -0.49 -11.27
N LYS A 226 -29.32 0.43 -10.41
CA LYS A 226 -27.90 0.66 -10.19
C LYS A 226 -27.25 -0.44 -9.36
N VAL A 227 -27.98 -0.97 -8.38
CA VAL A 227 -27.52 -2.14 -7.61
C VAL A 227 -27.35 -3.36 -8.51
N GLU A 228 -28.28 -3.59 -9.45
CA GLU A 228 -28.16 -4.66 -10.45
C GLU A 228 -26.95 -4.47 -11.36
N GLU A 229 -26.65 -3.24 -11.78
CA GLU A 229 -25.46 -2.91 -12.57
C GLU A 229 -24.17 -3.26 -11.80
N TYR A 230 -24.07 -2.85 -10.53
CA TYR A 230 -22.93 -3.18 -9.65
C TYR A 230 -22.79 -4.69 -9.46
N TYR A 231 -23.88 -5.38 -9.18
CA TYR A 231 -23.90 -6.83 -9.00
C TYR A 231 -23.47 -7.58 -10.25
N ASN A 232 -23.98 -7.19 -11.42
CA ASN A 232 -23.62 -7.82 -12.69
C ASN A 232 -22.14 -7.62 -13.02
N SER A 233 -21.59 -6.43 -12.77
CA SER A 233 -20.14 -6.16 -12.92
C SER A 233 -19.29 -7.03 -11.99
N ASP A 234 -19.64 -7.09 -10.70
CA ASP A 234 -18.92 -7.93 -9.73
C ASP A 234 -19.04 -9.42 -10.08
N LEU A 235 -20.22 -9.90 -10.48
CA LEU A 235 -20.44 -11.28 -10.87
C LEU A 235 -19.62 -11.64 -12.12
N ALA A 236 -19.56 -10.76 -13.12
CA ALA A 236 -18.73 -10.92 -14.31
C ALA A 236 -17.24 -11.00 -13.98
N PHE A 237 -16.77 -10.21 -13.00
CA PHE A 237 -15.38 -10.32 -12.53
C PHE A 237 -15.12 -11.64 -11.80
N GLY A 238 -16.04 -12.10 -10.96
CA GLY A 238 -15.98 -13.42 -10.33
C GLY A 238 -15.91 -14.57 -11.36
N GLU A 239 -16.71 -14.47 -12.42
CA GLU A 239 -16.68 -15.35 -13.58
C GLU A 239 -15.33 -15.32 -14.31
N LEU A 240 -14.76 -14.13 -14.52
CA LEU A 240 -13.44 -13.96 -15.13
C LEU A 240 -12.34 -14.65 -14.31
N LEU A 241 -12.33 -14.47 -12.99
CA LEU A 241 -11.39 -15.13 -12.09
C LEU A 241 -11.51 -16.66 -12.18
N TYR A 242 -12.75 -17.17 -12.21
CA TYR A 242 -13.01 -18.60 -12.38
C TYR A 242 -12.47 -19.12 -13.72
N LYS A 243 -12.77 -18.44 -14.83
CA LYS A 243 -12.31 -18.81 -16.19
C LYS A 243 -10.78 -18.78 -16.31
N ARG A 244 -10.11 -17.84 -15.62
CA ARG A 244 -8.64 -17.75 -15.52
C ARG A 244 -8.02 -18.78 -14.56
N GLN A 245 -8.80 -19.77 -14.11
CA GLN A 245 -8.39 -20.83 -13.18
C GLN A 245 -7.89 -20.32 -11.81
N ARG A 246 -8.24 -19.09 -11.45
CA ARG A 246 -7.91 -18.45 -10.17
C ARG A 246 -8.96 -18.80 -9.10
N HIS A 247 -9.24 -20.08 -8.95
CA HIS A 247 -10.39 -20.60 -8.21
C HIS A 247 -10.48 -20.14 -6.74
N LEU A 248 -9.36 -20.05 -6.02
CA LEU A 248 -9.36 -19.55 -4.63
C LEU A 248 -9.75 -18.07 -4.55
N TYR A 249 -9.19 -17.24 -5.44
CA TYR A 249 -9.54 -15.83 -5.53
C TYR A 249 -10.98 -15.63 -5.99
N ALA A 250 -11.44 -16.43 -6.97
CA ALA A 250 -12.83 -16.44 -7.42
C ALA A 250 -13.79 -16.79 -6.28
N TYR A 251 -13.50 -17.85 -5.52
CA TYR A 251 -14.29 -18.23 -4.34
C TYR A 251 -14.33 -17.11 -3.29
N SER A 252 -13.16 -16.57 -2.93
CA SER A 252 -13.01 -15.50 -1.93
C SER A 252 -13.81 -14.26 -2.32
N PHE A 253 -13.78 -13.86 -3.60
CA PHE A 253 -14.54 -12.72 -4.11
C PHE A 253 -16.04 -13.00 -4.19
N VAL A 254 -16.44 -14.07 -4.89
CA VAL A 254 -17.85 -14.40 -5.16
C VAL A 254 -18.62 -14.69 -3.86
N SER A 255 -17.99 -15.33 -2.87
CA SER A 255 -18.64 -15.63 -1.59
C SER A 255 -19.09 -14.37 -0.82
N LYS A 256 -18.36 -13.25 -0.96
CA LYS A 256 -18.67 -11.98 -0.28
C LYS A 256 -19.80 -11.19 -0.92
N LEU A 257 -20.08 -11.44 -2.21
CA LEU A 257 -21.16 -10.78 -2.94
C LEU A 257 -22.53 -11.01 -2.27
N LYS A 258 -22.72 -12.16 -1.61
CA LYS A 258 -23.92 -12.42 -0.81
C LYS A 258 -24.10 -11.39 0.31
N LYS A 259 -23.04 -11.08 1.07
CA LYS A 259 -23.11 -10.09 2.17
C LYS A 259 -23.44 -8.70 1.60
N LYS A 260 -22.85 -8.36 0.45
CA LYS A 260 -23.01 -7.07 -0.21
C LYS A 260 -24.40 -6.83 -0.81
N TYR A 261 -24.96 -7.80 -1.54
CA TYR A 261 -26.13 -7.57 -2.39
C TYR A 261 -27.44 -8.20 -1.90
N LYS A 262 -27.40 -9.22 -1.02
CA LYS A 262 -28.60 -9.99 -0.65
C LYS A 262 -29.72 -9.14 -0.05
N LYS A 263 -29.40 -8.00 0.58
CA LYS A 263 -30.41 -7.08 1.12
C LYS A 263 -31.23 -6.38 0.04
N PHE A 264 -30.66 -6.22 -1.16
CA PHE A 264 -31.21 -5.36 -2.22
C PHE A 264 -31.88 -6.16 -3.35
N ILE A 265 -31.27 -7.28 -3.75
CA ILE A 265 -31.66 -8.03 -4.95
C ILE A 265 -31.54 -9.55 -4.74
N ASP A 266 -32.12 -10.32 -5.66
CA ASP A 266 -31.87 -11.76 -5.71
C ASP A 266 -30.43 -12.08 -6.14
N ILE A 267 -29.88 -13.14 -5.56
CA ILE A 267 -28.48 -13.55 -5.71
C ILE A 267 -28.34 -14.98 -6.26
N ASP A 268 -29.33 -15.50 -6.98
CA ASP A 268 -29.30 -16.88 -7.49
C ASP A 268 -28.15 -17.13 -8.47
N SER A 269 -27.83 -16.15 -9.33
CA SER A 269 -26.68 -16.24 -10.24
C SER A 269 -25.36 -16.36 -9.47
N GLN A 270 -25.21 -15.62 -8.37
CA GLN A 270 -24.07 -15.72 -7.46
C GLN A 270 -24.02 -17.09 -6.78
N LYS A 271 -25.15 -17.63 -6.29
CA LYS A 271 -25.21 -18.96 -5.67
C LYS A 271 -24.80 -20.04 -6.68
N LYS A 272 -25.30 -19.96 -7.92
CA LYS A 272 -24.95 -20.89 -9.02
C LYS A 272 -23.46 -20.85 -9.33
N LEU A 273 -22.88 -19.65 -9.48
CA LEU A 273 -21.44 -19.49 -9.69
C LEU A 273 -20.63 -20.04 -8.51
N LEU A 274 -21.00 -19.69 -7.28
CA LEU A 274 -20.31 -20.16 -6.07
C LEU A 274 -20.34 -21.69 -5.97
N ASN A 275 -21.47 -22.33 -6.27
CA ASN A 275 -21.58 -23.80 -6.29
C ASN A 275 -20.71 -24.42 -7.38
N ARG A 276 -20.67 -23.82 -8.58
CA ARG A 276 -19.79 -24.27 -9.65
C ARG A 276 -18.31 -24.19 -9.25
N ILE A 277 -17.90 -23.11 -8.59
CA ILE A 277 -16.53 -22.96 -8.05
C ILE A 277 -16.25 -24.04 -7.00
N LYS A 278 -17.16 -24.22 -6.02
CA LYS A 278 -17.01 -25.23 -4.96
C LYS A 278 -16.91 -26.67 -5.48
N ASN A 279 -17.63 -26.99 -6.56
CA ASN A 279 -17.65 -28.32 -7.14
C ASN A 279 -16.47 -28.60 -8.08
N ASN A 280 -15.71 -27.59 -8.46
CA ASN A 280 -14.54 -27.74 -9.30
C ASN A 280 -13.43 -28.54 -8.59
N HIS A 281 -12.88 -29.56 -9.26
CA HIS A 281 -11.84 -30.42 -8.69
C HIS A 281 -10.59 -29.64 -8.28
N ASN A 282 -10.13 -28.70 -9.11
CA ASN A 282 -8.96 -27.87 -8.82
C ASN A 282 -9.19 -26.94 -7.64
N TYR A 283 -10.41 -26.43 -7.46
CA TYR A 283 -10.77 -25.67 -6.26
C TYR A 283 -10.67 -26.55 -5.01
N LYS A 284 -11.28 -27.74 -5.00
CA LYS A 284 -11.30 -28.62 -3.82
C LYS A 284 -9.89 -28.99 -3.37
N ALA A 285 -9.03 -29.41 -4.31
CA ALA A 285 -7.64 -29.73 -4.03
C ALA A 285 -6.87 -28.53 -3.44
N LYS A 286 -6.96 -27.36 -4.08
CA LYS A 286 -6.29 -26.14 -3.62
C LYS A 286 -6.87 -25.59 -2.32
N SER A 287 -8.16 -25.76 -2.07
CA SER A 287 -8.84 -25.28 -0.85
C SER A 287 -8.33 -26.03 0.38
N ASN A 288 -8.22 -27.36 0.31
CA ASN A 288 -7.70 -28.15 1.42
C ASN A 288 -6.25 -27.78 1.73
N GLN A 289 -5.42 -27.69 0.69
CA GLN A 289 -4.03 -27.25 0.84
C GLN A 289 -3.93 -25.83 1.42
N SER A 290 -4.73 -24.89 0.91
CA SER A 290 -4.76 -23.51 1.40
C SER A 290 -5.13 -23.42 2.87
N THR A 291 -6.05 -24.26 3.37
CA THR A 291 -6.41 -24.31 4.79
C THR A 291 -5.24 -24.74 5.65
N ILE A 292 -4.54 -25.83 5.26
CA ILE A 292 -3.38 -26.34 6.00
C ILE A 292 -2.26 -25.30 6.04
N VAL A 293 -1.91 -24.74 4.88
CA VAL A 293 -0.87 -23.71 4.78
C VAL A 293 -1.23 -22.50 5.62
N SER A 294 -2.45 -21.98 5.51
CA SER A 294 -2.89 -20.79 6.25
C SER A 294 -2.90 -21.01 7.77
N PHE A 295 -3.16 -22.24 8.24
CA PHE A 295 -3.13 -22.57 9.66
C PHE A 295 -1.70 -22.55 10.21
N SER A 296 -0.78 -23.25 9.55
CA SER A 296 0.65 -23.27 9.91
C SER A 296 1.26 -21.87 9.83
N GLU A 297 0.98 -21.14 8.76
CA GLU A 297 1.40 -19.76 8.55
C GLU A 297 0.96 -18.83 9.68
N LYS A 298 -0.31 -18.92 10.10
CA LYS A 298 -0.84 -18.11 11.20
C LYS A 298 -0.15 -18.45 12.54
N GLY A 299 0.25 -19.70 12.74
CA GLY A 299 1.04 -20.12 13.90
C GLY A 299 2.38 -19.41 13.94
N LEU A 300 3.15 -19.55 12.86
CA LEU A 300 4.48 -18.93 12.72
C LEU A 300 4.44 -17.40 12.85
N ALA A 301 3.45 -16.73 12.23
CA ALA A 301 3.31 -15.28 12.37
C ALA A 301 3.10 -14.84 13.83
N LYS A 302 2.37 -15.64 14.62
CA LYS A 302 2.19 -15.35 16.05
C LYS A 302 3.47 -15.60 16.85
N GLU A 303 4.18 -16.68 16.56
CA GLU A 303 5.47 -17.01 17.20
C GLU A 303 6.50 -15.91 16.94
N PHE A 304 6.63 -15.44 15.70
CA PHE A 304 7.52 -14.32 15.37
C PHE A 304 7.16 -13.05 16.15
N LYS A 305 5.86 -12.69 16.23
CA LYS A 305 5.44 -11.51 17.00
C LYS A 305 5.75 -11.66 18.50
N TYR A 306 5.55 -12.85 19.05
CA TYR A 306 5.81 -13.15 20.46
C TYR A 306 7.31 -13.12 20.77
N TYR A 307 8.13 -13.85 20.01
CA TYR A 307 9.57 -13.88 20.23
C TYR A 307 10.23 -12.53 19.98
N LEU A 308 9.75 -11.74 19.01
CA LEU A 308 10.28 -10.38 18.83
C LEU A 308 10.10 -9.55 20.10
N ALA A 309 8.92 -9.60 20.72
CA ALA A 309 8.64 -8.84 21.93
C ALA A 309 9.49 -9.32 23.13
N GLU A 310 9.59 -10.64 23.33
CA GLU A 310 10.38 -11.23 24.43
C GLU A 310 11.87 -11.01 24.25
N ASP A 311 12.42 -11.28 23.06
CA ASP A 311 13.85 -11.18 22.79
C ASP A 311 14.32 -9.73 22.80
N PHE A 312 13.53 -8.81 22.26
CA PHE A 312 13.85 -7.38 22.31
C PHE A 312 13.87 -6.87 23.75
N LYS A 313 12.83 -7.18 24.53
CA LYS A 313 12.68 -6.69 25.91
C LYS A 313 13.81 -7.18 26.81
N ASN A 314 14.26 -8.41 26.62
CA ASN A 314 15.27 -9.04 27.47
C ASN A 314 16.67 -9.08 26.84
N ALA A 315 16.83 -8.56 25.61
CA ALA A 315 18.05 -8.64 24.81
C ALA A 315 18.63 -10.06 24.72
N PHE A 316 17.80 -11.04 24.34
CA PHE A 316 18.20 -12.46 24.26
C PHE A 316 19.05 -12.75 23.00
N PHE A 317 20.34 -12.38 23.04
CA PHE A 317 21.29 -12.62 21.94
C PHE A 317 21.40 -14.10 21.54
N ASP A 318 21.23 -15.04 22.47
CA ASP A 318 21.27 -16.49 22.19
C ASP A 318 20.20 -16.93 21.17
N ASN A 319 19.10 -16.17 21.04
CA ASN A 319 18.01 -16.48 20.10
C ASN A 319 18.29 -15.97 18.68
N LEU A 320 19.36 -15.19 18.44
CA LEU A 320 19.69 -14.69 17.10
C LEU A 320 19.96 -15.83 16.10
N GLY A 321 20.54 -16.93 16.56
CA GLY A 321 20.74 -18.13 15.73
C GLY A 321 19.42 -18.77 15.29
N TRP A 322 18.41 -18.77 16.16
CA TRP A 322 17.06 -19.21 15.80
C TRP A 322 16.46 -18.30 14.72
N TRP A 323 16.53 -16.98 14.89
CA TRP A 323 16.03 -16.02 13.89
C TRP A 323 16.67 -16.21 12.52
N GLY A 324 18.00 -16.35 12.46
CA GLY A 324 18.73 -16.67 11.22
C GLY A 324 18.20 -17.94 10.56
N SER A 325 18.09 -19.03 11.33
CA SER A 325 17.58 -20.32 10.81
C SER A 325 16.14 -20.23 10.27
N GLN A 326 15.29 -19.38 10.88
CA GLN A 326 13.93 -19.17 10.38
C GLN A 326 13.94 -18.43 9.05
N MET A 327 14.80 -17.43 8.87
CA MET A 327 14.93 -16.70 7.61
C MET A 327 15.45 -17.61 6.49
N ASP A 328 16.45 -18.43 6.79
CA ASP A 328 17.00 -19.41 5.84
C ASP A 328 15.96 -20.45 5.41
N ALA A 329 15.16 -20.96 6.36
CA ALA A 329 14.08 -21.89 6.06
C ALA A 329 12.99 -21.27 5.16
N LEU A 330 12.65 -19.99 5.40
CA LEU A 330 11.73 -19.25 4.55
C LEU A 330 12.31 -19.03 3.16
N ASP A 331 13.59 -18.67 3.04
CA ASP A 331 14.25 -18.49 1.75
C ASP A 331 14.32 -19.80 0.96
N ALA A 332 14.70 -20.91 1.59
CA ALA A 332 14.69 -22.22 0.96
C ALA A 332 13.30 -22.55 0.37
N SER A 333 12.23 -22.25 1.12
CA SER A 333 10.85 -22.42 0.65
C SER A 333 10.44 -21.45 -0.46
N ILE A 334 10.99 -20.23 -0.48
CA ILE A 334 10.72 -19.23 -1.53
C ILE A 334 11.36 -19.66 -2.86
N PHE A 335 12.57 -20.21 -2.81
CA PHE A 335 13.36 -20.60 -3.98
C PHE A 335 13.07 -22.02 -4.49
N ASP A 336 12.38 -22.85 -3.72
CA ASP A 336 11.96 -24.19 -4.16
C ASP A 336 10.91 -24.11 -5.29
N THR A 337 11.32 -24.47 -6.51
CA THR A 337 10.46 -24.48 -7.70
C THR A 337 9.51 -25.67 -7.79
N ILE A 338 9.74 -26.72 -6.99
CA ILE A 338 8.88 -27.92 -6.91
C ILE A 338 7.71 -27.67 -5.96
N GLN A 339 7.92 -26.82 -4.95
CA GLN A 339 6.93 -26.53 -3.93
C GLN A 339 5.68 -25.86 -4.51
N SER A 340 4.54 -26.11 -3.85
CA SER A 340 3.28 -25.47 -4.26
C SER A 340 3.38 -23.94 -4.18
N LYS A 341 2.79 -23.25 -5.17
CA LYS A 341 2.67 -21.78 -5.19
C LYS A 341 2.07 -21.21 -3.89
N LEU A 342 1.22 -21.97 -3.19
CA LEU A 342 0.62 -21.56 -1.92
C LEU A 342 1.65 -21.47 -0.79
N ILE A 343 2.52 -22.47 -0.65
CA ILE A 343 3.56 -22.48 0.38
C ILE A 343 4.58 -21.38 0.08
N ARG A 344 5.05 -21.27 -1.18
CA ARG A 344 5.96 -20.19 -1.59
C ARG A 344 5.41 -18.80 -1.24
N LYS A 345 4.13 -18.53 -1.53
CA LYS A 345 3.50 -17.24 -1.17
C LYS A 345 3.39 -17.04 0.34
N SER A 346 3.06 -18.09 1.10
CA SER A 346 3.08 -18.05 2.56
C SER A 346 4.46 -17.68 3.09
N SER A 347 5.52 -18.26 2.54
CA SER A 347 6.90 -17.98 2.95
C SER A 347 7.32 -16.55 2.60
N ILE A 348 6.93 -16.05 1.41
CA ILE A 348 7.10 -14.63 1.05
C ILE A 348 6.43 -13.72 2.08
N ARG A 349 5.17 -14.00 2.45
CA ARG A 349 4.42 -13.19 3.43
C ARG A 349 5.05 -13.24 4.82
N LEU A 350 5.45 -14.41 5.30
CA LEU A 350 6.11 -14.56 6.60
C LEU A 350 7.43 -13.80 6.65
N LYS A 351 8.28 -13.94 5.62
CA LYS A 351 9.56 -13.22 5.57
C LYS A 351 9.34 -11.70 5.55
N ALA A 352 8.44 -11.23 4.67
CA ALA A 352 8.10 -9.81 4.60
C ALA A 352 7.46 -9.29 5.89
N TYR A 353 6.68 -10.12 6.59
CA TYR A 353 6.08 -9.78 7.87
C TYR A 353 7.12 -9.64 8.98
N VAL A 354 8.07 -10.59 9.09
CA VAL A 354 9.16 -10.51 10.08
C VAL A 354 9.97 -9.23 9.88
N GLN A 355 10.38 -8.95 8.64
CA GLN A 355 11.06 -7.71 8.28
C GLN A 355 10.23 -6.48 8.68
N TYR A 356 8.92 -6.51 8.41
CA TYR A 356 8.02 -5.42 8.74
C TYR A 356 7.92 -5.19 10.26
N ILE A 357 7.68 -6.22 11.07
CA ILE A 357 7.52 -6.04 12.53
C ILE A 357 8.83 -5.63 13.22
N VAL A 358 9.98 -6.10 12.72
CA VAL A 358 11.29 -5.70 13.25
C VAL A 358 11.56 -4.22 12.96
N GLU A 359 11.28 -3.72 11.75
CA GLU A 359 11.42 -2.29 11.44
C GLU A 359 10.42 -1.41 12.20
N GLN A 360 9.21 -1.90 12.46
CA GLN A 360 8.25 -1.20 13.34
C GLN A 360 8.78 -1.10 14.78
N GLN A 361 9.32 -2.19 15.32
CA GLN A 361 9.93 -2.19 16.65
C GLN A 361 11.12 -1.22 16.72
N TYR A 362 11.96 -1.17 15.68
CA TYR A 362 13.08 -0.24 15.60
C TYR A 362 12.65 1.22 15.54
N THR A 363 11.58 1.51 14.79
CA THR A 363 11.01 2.86 14.72
C THR A 363 10.47 3.27 16.09
N ALA A 364 9.70 2.40 16.76
CA ALA A 364 9.18 2.66 18.10
C ALA A 364 10.32 2.89 19.12
N SER A 365 11.38 2.09 19.04
CA SER A 365 12.52 2.19 19.95
C SER A 365 13.30 3.51 19.85
N GLN A 366 13.12 4.29 18.77
CA GLN A 366 13.73 5.64 18.64
C GLN A 366 13.03 6.70 19.50
N PHE A 367 11.75 6.50 19.80
CA PHE A 367 10.94 7.44 20.59
C PHE A 367 10.81 7.00 22.05
N GLU A 368 11.12 5.74 22.33
CA GLU A 368 11.09 5.16 23.66
C GLU A 368 12.50 5.07 24.28
N LYS A 369 12.57 5.09 25.62
CA LYS A 369 13.83 4.89 26.33
C LYS A 369 14.24 3.41 26.23
N THR A 370 15.04 3.09 25.21
CA THR A 370 15.55 1.73 24.95
C THR A 370 16.93 1.55 25.61
N SER A 371 17.18 0.38 26.23
CA SER A 371 18.51 0.05 26.75
C SER A 371 19.52 -0.12 25.62
N PHE A 372 20.81 -0.03 25.94
CA PHE A 372 21.86 -0.25 24.96
C PHE A 372 21.79 -1.67 24.38
N GLU A 373 21.62 -2.67 25.23
CA GLU A 373 21.59 -4.08 24.87
C GLU A 373 20.42 -4.38 23.93
N SER A 374 19.23 -3.86 24.23
CA SER A 374 18.05 -4.01 23.37
C SER A 374 18.23 -3.28 22.03
N ALA A 375 18.88 -2.11 22.02
CA ALA A 375 19.18 -1.39 20.79
C ALA A 375 20.21 -2.12 19.90
N LEU A 376 21.24 -2.71 20.51
CA LEU A 376 22.23 -3.53 19.81
C LEU A 376 21.58 -4.81 19.27
N PHE A 377 20.86 -5.56 20.12
CA PHE A 377 20.10 -6.74 19.72
C PHE A 377 19.21 -6.47 18.52
N LEU A 378 18.43 -5.39 18.56
CA LEU A 378 17.49 -5.05 17.51
C LEU A 378 18.18 -4.70 16.19
N ASN A 379 19.30 -3.96 16.22
CA ASN A 379 20.03 -3.66 14.99
C ASN A 379 20.72 -4.92 14.42
N ILE A 380 21.22 -5.83 15.26
CA ILE A 380 21.70 -7.13 14.79
C ILE A 380 20.56 -7.92 14.15
N LEU A 381 19.41 -8.02 14.81
CA LEU A 381 18.25 -8.72 14.26
C LEU A 381 17.81 -8.15 12.90
N ARG A 382 17.84 -6.82 12.73
CA ARG A 382 17.57 -6.15 11.45
C ARG A 382 18.51 -6.62 10.34
N THR A 383 19.79 -6.81 10.62
CA THR A 383 20.75 -7.36 9.64
C THR A 383 20.46 -8.82 9.27
N LEU A 384 19.99 -9.63 10.23
CA LEU A 384 19.65 -11.03 10.00
C LEU A 384 18.37 -11.20 9.17
N VAL A 385 17.31 -10.46 9.50
CA VAL A 385 16.02 -10.58 8.80
C VAL A 385 16.02 -9.88 7.44
N ASN A 386 16.90 -8.89 7.26
CA ASN A 386 17.11 -8.19 6.00
C ASN A 386 18.61 -7.92 5.78
N PRO A 387 19.34 -8.87 5.15
CA PRO A 387 20.78 -8.72 4.87
C PRO A 387 21.14 -7.58 3.90
N LEU A 388 20.15 -6.93 3.29
CA LEU A 388 20.36 -5.74 2.44
C LEU A 388 20.12 -4.42 3.20
N ASN A 389 19.79 -4.47 4.49
CA ASN A 389 19.57 -3.28 5.31
C ASN A 389 20.90 -2.64 5.76
N GLN A 390 21.48 -1.83 4.88
CA GLN A 390 22.77 -1.17 5.11
C GLN A 390 22.76 -0.25 6.35
N ASP A 391 21.65 0.43 6.64
CA ASP A 391 21.50 1.28 7.81
C ASP A 391 21.58 0.48 9.12
N ALA A 392 21.03 -0.74 9.14
CA ALA A 392 21.15 -1.62 10.30
C ALA A 392 22.61 -2.00 10.59
N PHE A 393 23.39 -2.34 9.56
CA PHE A 393 24.82 -2.62 9.73
C PHE A 393 25.57 -1.42 10.27
N ILE A 394 25.34 -0.22 9.73
CA ILE A 394 25.97 1.02 10.21
C ILE A 394 25.67 1.26 11.70
N ASN A 395 24.43 1.03 12.11
CA ASN A 395 24.03 1.16 13.51
C ASN A 395 24.71 0.11 14.40
N VAL A 396 24.83 -1.15 13.95
CA VAL A 396 25.55 -2.18 14.72
C VAL A 396 27.03 -1.80 14.88
N ILE A 397 27.70 -1.39 13.80
CA ILE A 397 29.11 -0.94 13.84
C ILE A 397 29.27 0.19 14.86
N SER A 398 28.40 1.20 14.81
CA SER A 398 28.39 2.33 15.73
C SER A 398 28.18 1.89 17.20
N LEU A 399 27.25 0.97 17.45
CA LEU A 399 26.92 0.52 18.80
C LEU A 399 28.01 -0.39 19.37
N SER A 400 28.58 -1.30 18.58
CA SER A 400 29.70 -2.15 18.98
C SER A 400 30.95 -1.32 19.31
N ALA A 401 31.29 -0.33 18.46
CA ALA A 401 32.43 0.55 18.70
C ALA A 401 32.27 1.40 19.97
N ARG A 402 31.04 1.81 20.30
CA ARG A 402 30.74 2.56 21.54
C ARG A 402 31.10 1.78 22.81
N GLU A 403 30.91 0.47 22.83
CA GLU A 403 31.26 -0.39 23.97
C GLU A 403 32.69 -0.95 23.89
N GLY A 404 33.46 -0.56 22.87
CA GLY A 404 34.82 -1.05 22.67
C GLY A 404 34.90 -2.46 22.08
N ASP A 405 33.78 -3.05 21.62
CA ASP A 405 33.80 -4.30 20.86
C ASP A 405 34.16 -4.05 19.40
N TYR A 406 35.43 -3.74 19.19
CA TYR A 406 35.97 -3.42 17.87
C TYR A 406 35.97 -4.62 16.92
N ASN A 407 36.08 -5.85 17.45
CA ASN A 407 36.02 -7.05 16.64
C ASN A 407 34.64 -7.21 16.00
N ALA A 408 33.57 -7.01 16.77
CA ALA A 408 32.22 -6.96 16.21
C ALA A 408 32.08 -5.82 15.20
N ALA A 409 32.60 -4.62 15.51
CA ALA A 409 32.55 -3.49 14.56
C ALA A 409 33.23 -3.81 13.22
N TYR A 410 34.40 -4.46 13.23
CA TYR A 410 35.09 -4.89 12.02
C TYR A 410 34.32 -5.98 11.26
N PHE A 411 33.77 -6.97 11.97
CA PHE A 411 32.94 -8.00 11.35
C PHE A 411 31.74 -7.40 10.59
N TYR A 412 30.97 -6.51 11.24
CA TYR A 412 29.80 -5.89 10.60
C TYR A 412 30.18 -4.88 9.51
N LEU A 413 31.38 -4.26 9.57
CA LEU A 413 31.91 -3.46 8.47
C LEU A 413 32.15 -4.35 7.23
N GLU A 414 32.76 -5.52 7.40
CA GLU A 414 32.98 -6.43 6.29
C GLU A 414 31.64 -6.90 5.68
N GLU A 415 30.68 -7.29 6.51
CA GLU A 415 29.34 -7.69 6.06
C GLU A 415 28.61 -6.55 5.33
N LEU A 416 28.70 -5.31 5.82
CA LEU A 416 28.19 -4.12 5.13
C LEU A 416 28.81 -3.97 3.74
N LEU A 417 30.12 -4.12 3.61
CA LEU A 417 30.83 -4.01 2.33
C LEU A 417 30.42 -5.13 1.36
N LYS A 418 30.19 -6.36 1.85
CA LYS A 418 29.66 -7.48 1.06
C LYS A 418 28.27 -7.20 0.48
N THR A 419 27.47 -6.32 1.09
CA THR A 419 26.19 -5.87 0.49
C THR A 419 26.37 -4.97 -0.75
N GLY A 420 27.60 -4.53 -1.05
CA GLY A 420 27.89 -3.59 -2.12
C GLY A 420 27.77 -2.12 -1.72
N TYR A 421 27.88 -1.81 -0.42
CA TYR A 421 27.87 -0.43 0.08
C TYR A 421 29.05 0.39 -0.47
N LYS A 422 28.76 1.57 -1.04
CA LYS A 422 29.75 2.39 -1.77
C LYS A 422 29.94 3.80 -1.22
N HIS A 423 29.21 4.21 -0.17
CA HIS A 423 29.31 5.56 0.37
C HIS A 423 30.58 5.73 1.22
N TYR A 424 31.70 5.90 0.52
CA TYR A 424 33.04 5.93 1.10
C TYR A 424 33.20 6.93 2.25
N GLU A 425 32.76 8.19 2.09
CA GLU A 425 32.89 9.20 3.15
C GLU A 425 32.09 8.83 4.40
N ALA A 426 30.92 8.20 4.22
CA ALA A 426 30.05 7.82 5.33
C ALA A 426 30.71 6.78 6.25
N LEU A 427 31.57 5.91 5.71
CA LEU A 427 32.32 4.92 6.50
C LEU A 427 33.25 5.59 7.52
N TYR A 428 33.83 6.75 7.18
CA TYR A 428 34.74 7.48 8.07
C TYR A 428 34.03 8.47 9.01
N THR A 429 32.70 8.48 8.99
CA THR A 429 31.87 9.33 9.85
C THR A 429 30.90 8.51 10.72
N ILE A 430 31.04 7.19 10.75
CA ILE A 430 30.21 6.33 11.61
C ILE A 430 30.46 6.73 13.08
N PRO A 431 29.43 7.03 13.88
CA PRO A 431 29.61 7.47 15.25
C PRO A 431 30.39 6.47 16.11
N TYR A 432 31.15 6.98 17.09
CA TYR A 432 31.96 6.21 18.05
C TYR A 432 33.13 5.38 17.47
N THR A 433 33.36 5.40 16.15
CA THR A 433 34.43 4.63 15.51
C THR A 433 35.81 5.30 15.53
N ASN A 434 35.93 6.54 16.03
CA ASN A 434 37.20 7.29 16.08
C ASN A 434 38.43 6.47 16.53
N PRO A 435 38.34 5.58 17.55
CA PRO A 435 39.49 4.79 17.99
C PRO A 435 40.03 3.81 16.95
N ILE A 436 39.21 3.38 15.97
CA ILE A 436 39.54 2.31 15.02
C ILE A 436 39.70 2.78 13.57
N LEU A 437 39.26 4.00 13.22
CA LEU A 437 39.28 4.51 11.85
C LEU A 437 40.68 4.61 11.23
N ILE A 438 41.71 4.83 12.04
CA ILE A 438 43.12 4.95 11.61
C ILE A 438 43.82 3.58 11.66
N GLY A 439 43.17 2.52 12.12
CA GLY A 439 43.77 1.19 12.16
C GLY A 439 43.93 0.59 10.75
N PRO A 440 44.94 -0.28 10.53
CA PRO A 440 45.08 -1.02 9.27
C PRO A 440 43.87 -1.92 9.02
N GLU A 441 43.28 -2.54 10.05
CA GLU A 441 42.13 -3.44 9.91
C GLU A 441 40.94 -2.76 9.21
N TRP A 442 40.59 -1.54 9.64
CA TRP A 442 39.51 -0.76 9.04
C TRP A 442 39.81 -0.39 7.58
N ASN A 443 41.03 0.10 7.32
CA ASN A 443 41.39 0.65 6.03
C ASN A 443 41.68 -0.43 4.98
N ASP A 444 42.26 -1.56 5.38
CA ASP A 444 42.52 -2.70 4.49
C ASP A 444 41.22 -3.34 4.01
N MET A 445 40.20 -3.46 4.88
CA MET A 445 38.87 -3.89 4.47
C MET A 445 38.27 -2.93 3.44
N ILE A 446 38.24 -1.63 3.73
CA ILE A 446 37.68 -0.65 2.78
C ILE A 446 38.45 -0.66 1.45
N LYS A 447 39.78 -0.75 1.49
CA LYS A 447 40.63 -0.85 0.29
C LYS A 447 40.35 -2.10 -0.52
N THR A 448 40.13 -3.23 0.14
CA THR A 448 39.81 -4.50 -0.52
C THR A 448 38.50 -4.42 -1.31
N TYR A 449 37.46 -3.82 -0.74
CA TYR A 449 36.14 -3.77 -1.38
C TYR A 449 35.93 -2.54 -2.28
N LEU A 450 36.57 -1.39 -1.99
CA LEU A 450 36.37 -0.12 -2.71
C LEU A 450 37.60 0.36 -3.51
N GLY A 451 38.73 -0.35 -3.43
CA GLY A 451 39.97 -0.04 -4.15
C GLY A 451 40.78 1.15 -3.61
N ARG A 452 40.33 1.77 -2.51
CA ARG A 452 40.99 2.92 -1.86
C ARG A 452 40.67 2.97 -0.36
N SER A 453 41.53 3.61 0.42
CA SER A 453 41.29 3.93 1.84
C SER A 453 41.77 5.35 2.17
N LYS A 454 41.37 5.88 3.34
CA LYS A 454 41.69 7.27 3.74
C LYS A 454 43.10 7.41 4.30
N TYR A 455 43.61 6.36 4.94
CA TYR A 455 44.86 6.43 5.70
C TYR A 455 45.96 5.47 5.19
N TYR A 456 45.66 4.49 4.32
CA TYR A 456 46.59 3.44 3.84
C TYR A 456 46.49 3.06 2.35
#